data_AF-A0A7W9FD92-F1
#
_entry.id   AF-A0A7W9FD92-F1
#
_cell.length_a   1.000
_cell.length_b   1.000
_cell.length_c   1.000
_cell.angle_alpha   90.00
_cell.angle_beta   90.00
_cell.angle_gamma   90.00
#
_symmetry.space_group_name_H-M   'P 1'
#
loop_
_entity.id
_entity.type
_entity.pdbx_description
1 polymer ?
#
loop_
_entity_poly.entity_id
_entity_poly.type
_entity_poly.pdbx_seq_one_letter_code
_entity_poly.pdbx_strand_id
1 'polypeptide(L)'
;MNIDARSDASDMAKSLGGTMKLLALAVSMAASLFASAALADPVVWTLNGVTTLDGQTVTGSFTYDADTNTYSAINVLSTGGVGPFTALYPATASTAGAAIFIQTPAGPGQNGILFNTANKTNAGGTLTIITGQGSGGLFTCSGVCTNGNFTAGRSIATGTLVGAPVAPVPTLSEWAMILFGTILAGGAALYIQRRQQFA
;
A
#
# COMPACT_ATOMS: atom_id res chain seq x y z
N MET A 1 -9.32 80.61 -1.05
CA MET A 1 -8.77 79.46 -1.79
C MET A 1 -8.79 78.29 -0.83
N ASN A 2 -9.89 77.52 -0.82
CA ASN A 2 -10.11 76.44 0.16
C ASN A 2 -9.94 75.12 -0.61
N ILE A 3 -8.85 74.41 -0.35
CA ILE A 3 -8.48 73.19 -1.06
C ILE A 3 -9.25 72.03 -0.39
N ASP A 4 -10.07 71.38 -1.20
CA ASP A 4 -11.07 70.40 -0.80
C ASP A 4 -10.43 69.04 -0.48
N ALA A 5 -9.95 68.87 0.76
CA ALA A 5 -9.25 67.67 1.23
C ALA A 5 -10.18 66.44 1.45
N ARG A 6 -11.46 66.52 1.08
CA ARG A 6 -12.44 65.44 1.31
C ARG A 6 -12.45 64.35 0.24
N SER A 7 -11.88 64.60 -0.94
CA SER A 7 -11.87 63.63 -2.06
C SER A 7 -11.00 62.41 -1.78
N ASP A 8 -9.81 62.62 -1.20
CA ASP A 8 -8.74 61.61 -1.13
C ASP A 8 -9.03 60.46 -0.14
N ALA A 9 -9.72 60.74 0.97
CA ALA A 9 -10.03 59.73 1.97
C ALA A 9 -11.03 58.67 1.48
N SER A 10 -11.89 59.04 0.52
CA SER A 10 -12.92 58.13 -0.01
C SER A 10 -12.36 57.12 -1.02
N ASP A 11 -11.28 57.49 -1.72
CA ASP A 11 -10.63 56.62 -2.70
C ASP A 11 -9.64 55.64 -2.05
N MET A 12 -8.99 56.03 -0.94
CA MET A 12 -8.16 55.10 -0.15
C MET A 12 -8.97 53.96 0.49
N ALA A 13 -10.20 54.23 0.94
CA ALA A 13 -11.08 53.22 1.54
C ALA A 13 -11.57 52.17 0.52
N LYS A 14 -11.74 52.56 -0.76
CA LYS A 14 -12.11 51.62 -1.85
C LYS A 14 -10.95 50.72 -2.27
N SER A 15 -9.71 51.22 -2.21
CA SER A 15 -8.50 50.47 -2.58
C SER A 15 -8.21 49.31 -1.60
N LEU A 16 -8.40 49.52 -0.29
CA LEU A 16 -8.25 48.45 0.71
C LEU A 16 -9.32 47.35 0.60
N GLY A 17 -10.52 47.66 0.12
CA GLY A 17 -11.59 46.68 -0.06
C GLY A 17 -11.33 45.69 -1.22
N GLY A 18 -10.53 46.09 -2.22
CA GLY A 18 -10.18 45.25 -3.36
C GLY A 18 -9.10 44.21 -3.05
N THR A 19 -8.07 44.61 -2.30
CA THR A 19 -6.97 43.71 -1.92
C THR A 19 -7.38 42.66 -0.89
N MET A 20 -8.32 42.98 0.00
CA MET A 20 -8.86 42.03 0.98
C MET A 20 -9.72 40.92 0.34
N LYS A 21 -10.41 41.21 -0.77
CA LYS A 21 -11.17 40.21 -1.55
C LYS A 21 -10.26 39.28 -2.35
N LEU A 22 -9.13 39.79 -2.87
CA LEU A 22 -8.14 38.96 -3.56
C LEU A 22 -7.41 37.99 -2.61
N LEU A 23 -7.09 38.42 -1.38
CA LEU A 23 -6.53 37.51 -0.38
C LEU A 23 -7.52 36.41 0.05
N ALA A 24 -8.81 36.75 0.23
CA ALA A 24 -9.83 35.77 0.59
C ALA A 24 -10.03 34.69 -0.50
N LEU A 25 -9.98 35.08 -1.79
CA LEU A 25 -10.08 34.13 -2.90
C LEU A 25 -8.84 33.19 -3.00
N ALA A 26 -7.64 33.71 -2.76
CA ALA A 26 -6.40 32.92 -2.81
C ALA A 26 -6.35 31.85 -1.71
N VAL A 27 -6.82 32.16 -0.50
CA VAL A 27 -6.91 31.19 0.61
C VAL A 27 -7.96 30.10 0.33
N SER A 28 -9.05 30.45 -0.36
CA SER A 28 -10.12 29.51 -0.72
C SER A 28 -9.65 28.48 -1.77
N MET A 29 -8.85 28.91 -2.75
CA MET A 29 -8.35 28.03 -3.82
C MET A 29 -7.21 27.10 -3.37
N ALA A 30 -6.47 27.50 -2.33
CA ALA A 30 -5.49 26.63 -1.67
C ALA A 30 -6.15 25.48 -0.89
N ALA A 31 -7.34 25.70 -0.31
CA ALA A 31 -8.06 24.67 0.47
C ALA A 31 -8.61 23.51 -0.38
N SER A 32 -8.84 23.74 -1.68
CA SER A 32 -9.35 22.71 -2.62
C SER A 32 -8.28 21.73 -3.14
N LEU A 33 -6.99 21.94 -2.84
CA LEU A 33 -5.91 21.05 -3.28
C LEU A 33 -5.64 19.89 -2.30
N PHE A 34 -6.37 19.81 -1.18
CA PHE A 34 -6.17 18.78 -0.14
C PHE A 34 -7.14 17.61 -0.25
N ALA A 35 -7.50 17.20 -1.47
CA ALA A 35 -8.11 15.89 -1.66
C ALA A 35 -7.04 14.83 -1.38
N SER A 36 -6.90 14.42 -0.12
CA SER A 36 -6.07 13.29 0.26
C SER A 36 -6.50 12.09 -0.59
N ALA A 37 -5.60 11.55 -1.39
CA ALA A 37 -5.83 10.27 -2.04
C ALA A 37 -6.07 9.25 -0.92
N ALA A 38 -7.30 8.78 -0.76
CA ALA A 38 -7.58 7.60 0.04
C ALA A 38 -7.03 6.40 -0.72
N LEU A 39 -5.72 6.19 -0.64
CA LEU A 39 -5.10 4.94 -1.07
C LEU A 39 -5.56 3.88 -0.09
N ALA A 40 -6.14 2.79 -0.59
CA ALA A 40 -6.59 1.74 0.31
C ALA A 40 -5.34 0.98 0.80
N ASP A 41 -5.15 0.93 2.11
CA ASP A 41 -3.96 0.34 2.69
C ASP A 41 -3.86 -1.16 2.33
N PRO A 42 -2.65 -1.68 2.07
CA PRO A 42 -2.45 -3.11 1.87
C PRO A 42 -3.00 -3.94 3.04
N VAL A 43 -3.45 -5.16 2.73
CA VAL A 43 -4.05 -6.08 3.71
C VAL A 43 -3.10 -7.24 3.99
N VAL A 44 -2.92 -7.58 5.27
CA VAL A 44 -2.24 -8.81 5.68
C VAL A 44 -3.21 -9.97 5.63
N TRP A 45 -2.95 -10.94 4.78
CA TRP A 45 -3.70 -12.19 4.67
C TRP A 45 -2.97 -13.31 5.41
N THR A 46 -3.66 -13.93 6.36
CA THR A 46 -3.16 -15.05 7.16
C THR A 46 -3.82 -16.35 6.72
N LEU A 47 -3.02 -17.41 6.55
CA LEU A 47 -3.49 -18.76 6.27
C LEU A 47 -4.06 -19.37 7.55
N ASN A 48 -5.33 -19.75 7.53
CA ASN A 48 -6.02 -20.35 8.67
C ASN A 48 -6.59 -21.73 8.32
N GLY A 49 -6.17 -22.76 9.05
CA GLY A 49 -6.63 -24.14 8.88
C GLY A 49 -6.30 -24.76 7.52
N VAL A 50 -5.23 -24.30 6.86
CA VAL A 50 -4.88 -24.75 5.51
C VAL A 50 -4.20 -26.11 5.56
N THR A 51 -4.82 -27.11 4.93
CA THR A 51 -4.29 -28.47 4.86
C THR A 51 -4.32 -29.01 3.44
N THR A 52 -3.40 -29.90 3.12
CA THR A 52 -3.39 -30.66 1.86
C THR A 52 -4.12 -31.99 2.03
N LEU A 53 -4.51 -32.64 0.92
CA LEU A 53 -5.17 -33.95 0.94
C LEU A 53 -4.34 -35.03 1.66
N ASP A 54 -3.03 -34.87 1.71
CA ASP A 54 -2.10 -35.79 2.38
C ASP A 54 -1.84 -35.42 3.86
N GLY A 55 -2.60 -34.48 4.41
CA GLY A 55 -2.51 -34.08 5.83
C GLY A 55 -1.37 -33.12 6.19
N GLN A 56 -0.60 -32.60 5.21
CA GLN A 56 0.34 -31.51 5.51
C GLN A 56 -0.40 -30.21 5.80
N THR A 57 0.12 -29.43 6.74
CA THR A 57 -0.42 -28.12 7.11
C THR A 57 0.42 -27.02 6.48
N VAL A 58 -0.25 -26.00 5.95
CA VAL A 58 0.37 -24.77 5.47
C VAL A 58 -0.01 -23.64 6.42
N THR A 59 0.97 -22.88 6.87
CA THR A 59 0.78 -21.76 7.79
C THR A 59 1.53 -20.53 7.30
N GLY A 60 1.20 -19.37 7.85
CA GLY A 60 1.91 -18.12 7.58
C GLY A 60 1.01 -17.01 7.06
N SER A 61 1.62 -15.99 6.48
CA SER A 61 0.96 -14.78 6.03
C SER A 61 1.65 -14.13 4.84
N PHE A 62 0.96 -13.22 4.17
CA PHE A 62 1.50 -12.33 3.16
C PHE A 62 0.69 -11.02 3.15
N THR A 63 1.28 -9.96 2.63
CA THR A 63 0.58 -8.70 2.38
C THR A 63 0.16 -8.64 0.91
N TYR A 64 -1.08 -8.21 0.67
CA TYR A 64 -1.62 -7.99 -0.68
C TYR A 64 -2.18 -6.59 -0.78
N ASP A 65 -1.81 -5.90 -1.85
CA ASP A 65 -2.39 -4.62 -2.26
C ASP A 65 -3.21 -4.84 -3.53
N ALA A 66 -4.53 -4.66 -3.41
CA ALA A 66 -5.48 -4.86 -4.50
C ALA A 66 -5.43 -3.74 -5.56
N ASP A 67 -4.95 -2.55 -5.21
CA ASP A 67 -4.87 -1.40 -6.13
C ASP A 67 -3.72 -1.59 -7.12
N THR A 68 -2.59 -2.11 -6.63
CA THR A 68 -1.42 -2.42 -7.46
C THR A 68 -1.35 -3.88 -7.88
N ASN A 69 -2.21 -4.73 -7.33
CA ASN A 69 -2.19 -6.19 -7.48
C ASN A 69 -0.82 -6.80 -7.13
N THR A 70 -0.23 -6.34 -6.04
CA THR A 70 1.11 -6.75 -5.60
C THR A 70 1.08 -7.55 -4.31
N TYR A 71 2.02 -8.49 -4.20
CA TYR A 71 2.23 -9.32 -3.02
C TYR A 71 3.57 -8.99 -2.39
N SER A 72 3.60 -8.84 -1.06
CA SER A 72 4.82 -8.54 -0.29
C SER A 72 4.80 -9.24 1.08
N ALA A 73 5.89 -9.14 1.85
CA ALA A 73 6.02 -9.72 3.19
C ALA A 73 5.58 -11.20 3.29
N ILE A 74 5.93 -11.99 2.27
CA ILE A 74 5.49 -13.38 2.15
C ILE A 74 6.28 -14.24 3.11
N ASN A 75 5.59 -14.77 4.11
CA ASN A 75 6.14 -15.68 5.10
C ASN A 75 5.18 -16.87 5.22
N VAL A 76 5.35 -17.85 4.33
CA VAL A 76 4.53 -19.07 4.28
C VAL A 76 5.43 -20.27 4.53
N LEU A 77 4.92 -21.25 5.28
CA LEU A 77 5.62 -22.47 5.63
C LEU A 77 4.68 -23.68 5.42
N SER A 78 5.25 -24.79 4.99
CA SER A 78 4.59 -26.10 5.04
C SER A 78 5.37 -27.03 5.97
N THR A 79 4.67 -27.97 6.65
CA THR A 79 5.30 -28.98 7.53
C THR A 79 6.31 -29.89 6.81
N GLY A 80 6.34 -29.87 5.48
CA GLY A 80 7.40 -30.50 4.67
C GLY A 80 8.71 -29.71 4.54
N GLY A 81 8.88 -28.59 5.25
CA GLY A 81 10.14 -27.81 5.27
C GLY A 81 10.34 -26.89 4.07
N VAL A 82 9.26 -26.38 3.49
CA VAL A 82 9.30 -25.56 2.28
C VAL A 82 9.26 -24.07 2.64
N GLY A 83 10.34 -23.34 2.35
CA GLY A 83 10.49 -21.89 2.56
C GLY A 83 11.97 -21.46 2.53
N PRO A 84 12.31 -20.17 2.29
CA PRO A 84 11.42 -19.02 2.08
C PRO A 84 10.85 -18.93 0.65
N PHE A 85 9.65 -18.38 0.52
CA PHE A 85 8.97 -18.16 -0.77
C PHE A 85 8.97 -16.68 -1.19
N THR A 86 8.96 -16.41 -2.49
CA THR A 86 8.60 -15.13 -3.11
C THR A 86 7.38 -15.25 -3.99
N ALA A 87 6.67 -14.15 -4.19
CA ALA A 87 5.61 -14.10 -5.19
C ALA A 87 6.20 -14.19 -6.58
N LEU A 88 5.65 -15.10 -7.37
CA LEU A 88 5.90 -15.12 -8.79
C LEU A 88 4.83 -14.26 -9.46
N TYR A 89 5.19 -13.06 -9.91
CA TYR A 89 4.29 -12.19 -10.67
C TYR A 89 4.95 -11.62 -11.93
N PRO A 90 4.23 -11.49 -13.07
CA PRO A 90 2.87 -11.97 -13.36
C PRO A 90 2.91 -13.19 -14.29
N ALA A 91 2.43 -14.35 -13.85
CA ALA A 91 1.88 -15.29 -14.82
C ALA A 91 0.56 -14.68 -15.30
N THR A 92 0.37 -14.57 -16.61
CA THR A 92 -0.83 -14.05 -17.32
C THR A 92 -2.16 -14.75 -16.96
N ALA A 93 -2.19 -15.56 -15.92
CA ALA A 93 -3.30 -16.39 -15.45
C ALA A 93 -3.69 -16.17 -13.97
N SER A 94 -3.07 -15.23 -13.24
CA SER A 94 -3.57 -14.84 -11.93
C SER A 94 -4.79 -13.93 -12.12
N THR A 95 -5.97 -14.54 -12.16
CA THR A 95 -7.18 -13.84 -11.74
C THR A 95 -6.94 -13.33 -10.31
N ALA A 96 -7.46 -12.16 -9.93
CA ALA A 96 -7.21 -11.53 -8.61
C ALA A 96 -7.51 -12.44 -7.38
N GLY A 97 -8.10 -13.61 -7.60
CA GLY A 97 -8.28 -14.69 -6.64
C GLY A 97 -7.07 -15.62 -6.42
N ALA A 98 -6.17 -15.80 -7.38
CA ALA A 98 -5.08 -16.77 -7.29
C ALA A 98 -3.75 -16.12 -6.85
N ALA A 99 -3.07 -16.75 -5.89
CA ALA A 99 -1.74 -16.38 -5.44
C ALA A 99 -0.78 -17.56 -5.60
N ILE A 100 0.38 -17.30 -6.20
CA ILE A 100 1.42 -18.30 -6.50
C ILE A 100 2.73 -17.85 -5.88
N PHE A 101 3.23 -18.61 -4.92
CA PHE A 101 4.49 -18.34 -4.24
C PHE A 101 5.48 -19.47 -4.50
N ILE A 102 6.75 -19.12 -4.71
CA ILE A 102 7.78 -20.04 -5.16
C ILE A 102 9.04 -19.83 -4.34
N GLN A 103 9.70 -20.92 -3.98
CA GLN A 103 10.93 -20.89 -3.21
C GLN A 103 12.02 -20.11 -3.96
N THR A 104 12.74 -19.26 -3.23
CA THR A 104 13.86 -18.50 -3.80
C THR A 104 15.20 -19.19 -3.64
N PRO A 105 16.07 -19.12 -4.67
CA PRO A 105 15.85 -18.54 -5.99
C PRO A 105 14.94 -19.42 -6.86
N ALA A 106 14.09 -18.81 -7.70
CA ALA A 106 13.19 -19.56 -8.57
C ALA A 106 13.97 -20.36 -9.63
N GLY A 107 13.62 -21.64 -9.79
CA GLY A 107 14.28 -22.54 -10.74
C GLY A 107 13.69 -23.95 -10.78
N PRO A 108 14.19 -24.83 -11.65
CA PRO A 108 13.76 -26.22 -11.70
C PRO A 108 13.99 -26.93 -10.36
N GLY A 109 13.03 -27.76 -9.95
CA GLY A 109 13.08 -28.48 -8.67
C GLY A 109 12.71 -27.65 -7.45
N GLN A 110 12.44 -26.34 -7.61
CA GLN A 110 11.95 -25.51 -6.52
C GLN A 110 10.50 -25.82 -6.23
N ASN A 111 10.17 -25.75 -4.94
CA ASN A 111 8.81 -25.94 -4.50
C ASN A 111 8.05 -24.61 -4.53
N GLY A 112 6.75 -24.71 -4.73
CA GLY A 112 5.86 -23.58 -4.67
C GLY A 112 4.53 -23.97 -4.05
N ILE A 113 3.73 -22.95 -3.79
CA ILE A 113 2.38 -23.07 -3.29
C ILE A 113 1.46 -22.17 -4.11
N LEU A 114 0.32 -22.75 -4.51
CA LEU A 114 -0.76 -22.05 -5.18
C LEU A 114 -2.00 -22.16 -4.30
N PHE A 115 -2.66 -21.04 -4.05
CA PHE A 115 -4.01 -21.03 -3.50
C PHE A 115 -4.89 -20.11 -4.32
N ASN A 116 -6.07 -20.63 -4.65
CA ASN A 116 -7.09 -19.91 -5.37
C ASN A 116 -8.22 -19.54 -4.42
N THR A 117 -8.70 -18.31 -4.49
CA THR A 117 -9.80 -17.77 -3.67
C THR A 117 -10.73 -16.93 -4.54
N ALA A 118 -11.80 -16.39 -3.96
CA ALA A 118 -12.44 -15.21 -4.56
C ALA A 118 -11.44 -14.02 -4.61
N ASN A 119 -11.77 -12.98 -5.37
CA ASN A 119 -10.93 -11.79 -5.50
C ASN A 119 -10.64 -11.17 -4.13
N LYS A 120 -9.36 -10.93 -3.85
CA LYS A 120 -8.92 -10.20 -2.65
C LYS A 120 -9.18 -8.71 -2.84
N THR A 121 -9.56 -8.02 -1.77
CA THR A 121 -9.78 -6.57 -1.78
C THR A 121 -9.04 -5.92 -0.61
N ASN A 122 -8.80 -4.62 -0.69
CA ASN A 122 -8.17 -3.84 0.39
C ASN A 122 -9.10 -3.67 1.63
N ALA A 123 -10.31 -4.23 1.61
CA ALA A 123 -11.18 -4.31 2.80
C ALA A 123 -10.85 -5.52 3.71
N GLY A 124 -10.08 -6.50 3.22
CA GLY A 124 -9.80 -7.74 3.95
C GLY A 124 -11.02 -8.64 4.11
N GLY A 125 -11.15 -9.29 5.26
CA GLY A 125 -12.22 -10.25 5.56
C GLY A 125 -11.78 -11.71 5.46
N THR A 126 -12.74 -12.65 5.52
CA THR A 126 -12.44 -14.08 5.41
C THR A 126 -12.78 -14.59 4.02
N LEU A 127 -11.82 -15.22 3.35
CA LEU A 127 -11.99 -15.86 2.05
C LEU A 127 -11.76 -17.37 2.17
N THR A 128 -12.69 -18.17 1.67
CA THR A 128 -12.49 -19.62 1.58
C THR A 128 -11.52 -19.94 0.44
N ILE A 129 -10.57 -20.84 0.72
CA ILE A 129 -9.70 -21.37 -0.33
C ILE A 129 -10.50 -22.36 -1.17
N ILE A 130 -10.42 -22.21 -2.49
CA ILE A 130 -11.04 -23.14 -3.44
C ILE A 130 -10.23 -24.43 -3.39
N THR A 131 -10.89 -25.53 -3.03
CA THR A 131 -10.29 -26.84 -2.81
C THR A 131 -10.69 -27.81 -3.91
N GLY A 132 -9.88 -28.86 -4.10
CA GLY A 132 -10.11 -29.88 -5.11
C GLY A 132 -8.93 -30.00 -6.08
N GLN A 133 -8.92 -31.08 -6.87
CA GLN A 133 -7.83 -31.31 -7.82
C GLN A 133 -7.74 -30.16 -8.83
N GLY A 134 -6.54 -29.58 -8.98
CA GLY A 134 -6.29 -28.44 -9.87
C GLY A 134 -6.66 -27.07 -9.32
N SER A 135 -7.23 -26.96 -8.11
CA SER A 135 -7.66 -25.67 -7.53
C SER A 135 -6.59 -24.96 -6.68
N GLY A 136 -5.44 -25.61 -6.48
CA GLY A 136 -4.35 -25.11 -5.64
C GLY A 136 -3.69 -26.24 -4.88
N GLY A 137 -2.45 -26.01 -4.46
CA GLY A 137 -1.62 -27.04 -3.87
C GLY A 137 -0.19 -26.63 -3.66
N LEU A 138 0.54 -27.52 -2.97
CA LEU A 138 1.99 -27.55 -3.02
C LEU A 138 2.40 -28.16 -4.35
N PHE A 139 3.36 -27.58 -5.05
CA PHE A 139 3.86 -28.10 -6.31
C PHE A 139 5.38 -27.99 -6.36
N THR A 140 5.98 -28.69 -7.32
CA THR A 140 7.39 -28.54 -7.66
C THR A 140 7.50 -28.09 -9.11
N CYS A 141 8.37 -27.12 -9.38
CA CYS A 141 8.58 -26.64 -10.74
C CYS A 141 9.35 -27.68 -11.55
N SER A 142 8.79 -28.07 -12.70
CA SER A 142 9.49 -28.92 -13.68
C SER A 142 10.53 -28.15 -14.51
N GLY A 143 10.46 -26.82 -14.51
CA GLY A 143 11.36 -25.92 -15.23
C GLY A 143 11.39 -24.53 -14.58
N VAL A 144 11.59 -23.48 -15.39
CA VAL A 144 11.41 -22.10 -14.91
C VAL A 144 9.93 -21.89 -14.63
N CYS A 145 9.59 -21.54 -13.39
CA CYS A 145 8.20 -21.56 -12.91
C CYS A 145 7.30 -20.46 -13.50
N THR A 146 7.69 -19.75 -14.55
CA THR A 146 7.07 -18.51 -15.02
C THR A 146 5.73 -18.67 -15.77
N ASN A 147 5.35 -19.89 -16.20
CA ASN A 147 4.22 -20.10 -17.12
C ASN A 147 3.35 -21.33 -16.78
N GLY A 148 3.07 -21.61 -15.51
CA GLY A 148 2.15 -22.71 -15.20
C GLY A 148 2.74 -24.12 -15.37
N ASN A 149 4.04 -24.23 -15.66
CA ASN A 149 4.77 -25.51 -15.71
C ASN A 149 5.01 -26.05 -14.30
N PHE A 150 3.93 -26.52 -13.69
CA PHE A 150 3.92 -27.13 -12.38
C PHE A 150 3.77 -28.64 -12.56
N THR A 151 4.65 -29.41 -11.93
CA THR A 151 4.41 -30.85 -11.79
C THR A 151 3.27 -31.03 -10.80
N ALA A 152 2.32 -31.91 -11.14
CA ALA A 152 1.18 -32.22 -10.27
C ALA A 152 1.67 -32.48 -8.84
N GLY A 153 1.26 -31.61 -7.93
CA GLY A 153 1.62 -31.70 -6.53
C GLY A 153 0.41 -31.91 -5.64
N ARG A 154 0.60 -31.69 -4.34
CA ARG A 154 -0.38 -32.02 -3.31
C ARG A 154 -1.49 -30.97 -3.28
N SER A 155 -2.72 -31.35 -3.62
CA SER A 155 -3.84 -30.40 -3.65
C SER A 155 -4.25 -29.95 -2.25
N ILE A 156 -4.73 -28.70 -2.14
CA ILE A 156 -5.32 -28.18 -0.89
C ILE A 156 -6.67 -28.85 -0.66
N ALA A 157 -6.86 -29.38 0.56
CA ALA A 157 -8.06 -30.04 1.02
C ALA A 157 -9.02 -29.07 1.73
N THR A 158 -8.49 -28.19 2.57
CA THR A 158 -9.27 -27.23 3.37
C THR A 158 -8.47 -25.96 3.63
N GLY A 159 -9.15 -24.88 3.99
CA GLY A 159 -8.53 -23.69 4.55
C GLY A 159 -9.23 -22.39 4.20
N THR A 160 -8.85 -21.33 4.92
CA THR A 160 -9.31 -19.97 4.67
C THR A 160 -8.14 -19.00 4.69
N LEU A 161 -8.28 -17.87 4.02
CA LEU A 161 -7.46 -16.69 4.20
C LEU A 161 -8.23 -15.68 5.05
N VAL A 162 -7.59 -15.15 6.09
CA VAL A 162 -8.15 -14.10 6.93
C VAL A 162 -7.34 -12.82 6.71
N GLY A 163 -7.96 -11.85 6.08
CA GLY A 163 -7.40 -10.54 5.77
C GLY A 163 -7.73 -9.52 6.85
N ALA A 164 -6.71 -8.88 7.39
CA ALA A 164 -6.83 -7.74 8.28
C ALA A 164 -6.01 -6.56 7.73
N PRO A 165 -6.49 -5.31 7.91
CA PRO A 165 -5.72 -4.14 7.50
C PRO A 165 -4.36 -4.15 8.20
N VAL A 166 -3.30 -3.74 7.49
CA VAL A 166 -1.99 -3.52 8.11
C VAL A 166 -2.17 -2.45 9.18
N ALA A 167 -1.74 -2.73 10.41
CA ALA A 167 -1.81 -1.74 11.47
C ALA A 167 -1.06 -0.48 11.02
N PRO A 168 -1.70 0.70 11.03
CA PRO A 168 -1.05 1.92 10.59
C PRO A 168 0.20 2.12 11.45
N VAL A 169 1.36 2.15 10.80
CA VAL A 169 2.59 2.58 11.47
C VAL A 169 2.34 4.00 11.94
N PRO A 170 2.67 4.38 13.19
CA PRO A 170 2.55 5.75 13.66
C PRO A 170 3.42 6.67 12.80
N THR A 171 2.84 7.18 11.72
CA THR A 171 3.41 8.26 10.95
C THR A 171 3.00 9.54 11.67
N LEU A 172 3.91 10.50 11.72
CA LEU A 172 3.54 11.84 12.11
C LEU A 172 2.38 12.24 11.21
N SER A 173 1.29 12.75 11.80
CA SER A 173 0.16 13.23 11.01
C SER A 173 0.67 14.19 9.94
N GLU A 174 -0.03 14.27 8.83
CA GLU A 174 0.35 15.18 7.73
C GLU A 174 0.62 16.60 8.26
N TRP A 175 -0.20 17.06 9.20
CA TRP A 175 0.00 18.32 9.93
C TRP A 175 1.30 18.38 10.72
N ALA A 176 1.66 17.31 11.42
CA ALA A 176 2.92 17.25 12.15
C ALA A 176 4.13 17.28 11.21
N MET A 177 4.06 16.68 10.02
CA MET A 177 5.12 16.77 9.01
C MET A 177 5.25 18.18 8.40
N ILE A 178 4.12 18.84 8.13
CA ILE A 178 4.11 20.24 7.65
C ILE A 178 4.71 21.16 8.72
N LEU A 179 4.26 21.04 9.96
CA LEU A 179 4.79 21.84 11.07
C LEU A 179 6.27 21.57 11.30
N PHE A 180 6.68 20.31 11.23
CA PHE A 180 8.09 19.96 11.34
C PHE A 180 8.92 20.58 10.21
N GLY A 181 8.42 20.55 8.97
CA GLY A 181 9.07 21.17 7.82
C GLY A 181 9.18 22.69 7.94
N THR A 182 8.12 23.38 8.42
CA THR A 182 8.15 24.84 8.62
C THR A 182 9.10 25.25 9.74
N ILE A 183 9.17 24.48 10.83
CA ILE A 183 10.13 24.71 11.91
C ILE A 183 11.56 24.54 11.40
N LEU A 184 11.84 23.50 10.61
CA LEU A 184 13.17 23.27 10.02
C LEU A 184 13.59 24.40 9.07
N ALA A 185 12.69 24.80 8.16
CA ALA A 185 12.95 25.88 7.21
C ALA A 185 13.16 27.23 7.93
N GLY A 186 12.29 27.54 8.91
CA GLY A 186 12.41 28.74 9.74
C GLY A 186 13.69 28.76 10.57
N GLY A 187 14.06 27.63 11.16
CA GLY A 187 15.32 27.48 11.91
C GLY A 187 16.56 27.69 11.04
N ALA A 188 16.57 27.14 9.82
CA ALA A 188 17.66 27.34 8.86
C ALA A 188 17.80 28.80 8.42
N ALA A 189 16.68 29.47 8.13
CA ALA A 189 16.67 30.89 7.76
C ALA A 189 17.25 31.77 8.88
N LEU A 190 16.81 31.55 10.12
CA LEU A 190 17.33 32.25 11.30
C LEU A 190 18.83 31.99 11.53
N TYR A 191 19.29 30.76 11.27
CA TYR A 191 20.70 30.40 11.38
C TYR A 191 21.57 31.15 10.36
N ILE A 192 21.14 31.22 9.09
CA ILE A 192 21.85 31.95 8.04
C ILE A 192 21.87 33.45 8.32
N GLN A 193 20.73 34.02 8.72
CA GLN A 193 20.62 35.44 9.05
C GLN A 193 21.58 35.82 10.19
N ARG A 194 21.69 34.98 11.23
CA ARG A 194 22.66 35.19 12.31
C ARG A 194 24.11 35.13 11.82
N ARG A 195 24.46 34.21 10.92
CA ARG A 195 25.82 34.13 10.37
C ARG A 195 26.22 35.37 9.58
N GLN A 196 25.30 35.94 8.81
CA GLN A 196 25.57 37.14 8.01
C GLN A 196 25.76 38.40 8.87
N GLN A 197 25.29 38.42 10.12
CA GLN A 197 25.47 39.57 11.02
C GLN A 197 26.86 39.62 11.69
N PHE A 198 27.64 38.54 11.63
CA PHE A 198 28.97 38.44 12.26
C PHE A 198 30.13 38.37 11.26
N ALA A 199 29.85 38.53 9.97
CA ALA A 199 30.84 38.65 8.90
C ALA A 199 30.85 40.09 8.36
#